data_AF-A0A1L5J5Y9-F1
#
_entry.id   AF-A0A1L5J5Y9-F1
#
_cell.length_a   1.000
_cell.length_b   1.000
_cell.length_c   1.000
_cell.angle_alpha   90.00
_cell.angle_beta   90.00
_cell.angle_gamma   90.00
#
_symmetry.space_group_name_H-M   'P 1'
#
loop_
_entity.id
_entity.type
_entity.pdbx_description
1 polymer ?
#
loop_
_entity_poly.entity_id
_entity_poly.type
_entity_poly.pdbx_seq_one_letter_code
_entity_poly.pdbx_strand_id
1 'polypeptide(L)'
;KPEILTHESLVSGILQCLVAGFPEPTVDWYFCPGAEQRCPVPVGPLDVQMQNSSVSPSGKLVVQSSIDYSAFKHNGTVECRASNNVGKTSAFFNFAFKGNSK
;
A
#
# COMPACT_ATOMS: atom_id res chain seq x y z
N LYS A 1 -4.81 -10.26 13.79
CA LYS A 1 -5.13 -9.36 12.65
C LYS A 1 -3.82 -8.76 12.13
N PRO A 2 -3.73 -8.39 10.85
CA PRO A 2 -2.52 -7.78 10.30
C PRO A 2 -2.23 -6.42 10.95
N GLU A 3 -0.97 -6.02 10.94
CA GLU A 3 -0.43 -4.81 11.55
C GLU A 3 0.53 -4.15 10.56
N ILE A 4 0.35 -2.86 10.31
CA ILE A 4 1.23 -2.10 9.42
C ILE A 4 2.41 -1.63 10.26
N LEU A 5 3.60 -2.15 9.94
CA LEU A 5 4.82 -1.76 10.61
C LEU A 5 5.31 -0.42 10.09
N THR A 6 5.38 -0.29 8.76
CA THR A 6 5.79 0.94 8.07
C THR A 6 5.08 1.08 6.73
N HIS A 7 4.93 2.32 6.29
CA HIS A 7 4.50 2.66 4.94
C HIS A 7 5.26 3.92 4.49
N GLU A 8 5.90 3.88 3.33
CA GLU A 8 6.78 4.96 2.89
C GLU A 8 6.75 5.18 1.38
N SER A 9 6.95 6.43 0.97
CA SER A 9 7.15 6.81 -0.43
C SER A 9 8.65 6.88 -0.73
N LEU A 10 9.14 6.02 -1.61
CA LEU A 10 10.54 6.01 -2.04
C LEU A 10 10.76 7.05 -3.15
N VAL A 11 12.00 7.56 -3.25
CA VAL A 11 12.40 8.64 -4.17
C VAL A 11 12.15 8.29 -5.64
N SER A 12 12.11 7.00 -5.99
CA SER A 12 11.94 6.49 -7.35
C SER A 12 10.49 6.46 -7.85
N GLY A 13 9.52 7.02 -7.12
CA GLY A 13 8.11 6.87 -7.49
C GLY A 13 7.56 5.48 -7.13
N ILE A 14 8.14 4.84 -6.11
CA ILE A 14 7.70 3.54 -5.58
C ILE A 14 7.06 3.77 -4.21
N LEU A 15 5.89 3.18 -3.97
CA LEU A 15 5.31 3.09 -2.62
C LEU A 15 5.62 1.73 -2.04
N GLN A 16 5.94 1.69 -0.75
CA GLN A 16 6.25 0.46 -0.04
C GLN A 16 5.42 0.35 1.24
N CYS A 17 4.90 -0.86 1.48
CA CYS A 17 4.21 -1.25 2.70
C CYS A 17 4.88 -2.46 3.33
N LEU A 18 5.10 -2.40 4.65
CA LEU A 18 5.59 -3.52 5.45
C LEU A 18 4.53 -3.91 6.48
N VAL A 19 4.10 -5.16 6.43
CA VAL A 19 2.95 -5.64 7.20
C VAL A 19 3.32 -6.92 7.93
N ALA A 20 3.03 -6.98 9.24
CA ALA A 20 3.16 -8.20 10.03
C ALA A 20 1.80 -8.84 10.32
N GLY A 21 1.72 -10.16 10.31
CA GLY A 21 0.48 -10.87 10.66
C GLY A 21 0.69 -12.36 10.87
N PHE A 22 -0.25 -12.97 11.59
CA PHE A 22 -0.44 -14.42 11.59
C PHE A 22 -1.94 -14.73 11.59
N PRO A 23 -2.45 -15.60 10.70
CA PRO A 23 -1.78 -16.16 9.52
C PRO A 23 -1.23 -15.10 8.55
N GLU A 24 -0.46 -15.52 7.53
CA GLU A 24 0.20 -14.62 6.58
C GLU A 24 -0.78 -13.58 6.02
N PRO A 25 -0.47 -12.27 6.08
CA PRO A 25 -1.32 -11.25 5.49
C PRO A 25 -1.10 -11.14 3.97
N THR A 26 -2.18 -11.08 3.21
CA THR A 26 -2.14 -10.66 1.80
C THR A 26 -2.19 -9.13 1.74
N VAL A 27 -1.37 -8.52 0.87
CA VAL A 27 -1.36 -7.07 0.64
C VAL A 27 -1.88 -6.77 -0.77
N ASP A 28 -2.99 -6.04 -0.82
CA ASP A 28 -3.59 -5.51 -2.05
C ASP A 28 -3.47 -3.98 -2.06
N TRP A 29 -3.30 -3.41 -3.25
CA TRP A 29 -3.16 -1.98 -3.43
C TRP A 29 -4.33 -1.42 -4.21
N TYR A 30 -4.86 -0.26 -3.80
CA TYR A 30 -5.97 0.39 -4.47
C TYR A 30 -5.68 1.88 -4.68
N PHE A 31 -6.20 2.44 -5.76
CA PHE A 31 -6.14 3.86 -6.06
C PHE A 31 -7.51 4.52 -5.90
N CYS A 32 -7.52 5.70 -5.31
CA CYS A 32 -8.73 6.47 -5.06
C CYS A 32 -8.53 7.86 -5.67
N PRO A 33 -9.23 8.18 -6.78
CA PRO A 33 -9.12 9.48 -7.41
C PRO A 33 -9.74 10.56 -6.52
N GLY A 34 -9.09 11.73 -6.44
CA GLY A 34 -9.59 12.87 -5.65
C GLY A 34 -8.64 13.28 -4.50
N ALA A 35 -9.02 14.30 -3.73
CA ALA A 35 -8.22 14.82 -2.61
C ALA A 35 -8.63 14.23 -1.25
N GLU A 36 -9.41 13.15 -1.25
CA GLU A 36 -10.01 12.58 -0.06
C GLU A 36 -8.98 11.73 0.71
N GLN A 37 -8.92 11.89 2.03
CA GLN A 37 -8.01 11.13 2.90
C GLN A 37 -8.33 9.63 3.00
N ARG A 38 -9.53 9.22 2.59
CA ARG A 38 -10.00 7.83 2.62
C ARG A 38 -10.49 7.44 1.24
N CYS A 39 -10.51 6.14 1.01
CA CYS A 39 -10.96 5.53 -0.23
C CYS A 39 -12.44 5.12 -0.14
N PRO A 40 -13.41 5.98 -0.55
CA PRO A 40 -14.81 5.57 -0.58
C PRO A 40 -15.07 4.53 -1.69
N VAL A 41 -14.43 4.70 -2.86
CA VAL A 41 -14.54 3.79 -4.00
C VAL A 41 -13.13 3.46 -4.50
N PRO A 42 -12.47 2.46 -3.93
CA PRO A 42 -11.15 2.02 -4.38
C PRO A 42 -11.21 1.42 -5.79
N VAL A 43 -10.32 1.87 -6.67
CA VAL A 43 -10.05 1.31 -7.99
C VAL A 43 -8.85 0.39 -7.89
N GLY A 44 -8.99 -0.88 -8.29
CA GLY A 44 -7.90 -1.85 -8.21
C GLY A 44 -8.38 -3.30 -8.15
N PRO A 45 -7.48 -4.26 -7.84
CA PRO A 45 -6.13 -4.03 -7.32
C PRO A 45 -5.15 -3.44 -8.35
N LEU A 46 -4.19 -2.65 -7.87
CA LEU A 46 -3.06 -2.17 -8.66
C LEU A 46 -2.03 -3.28 -8.88
N ASP A 47 -1.23 -3.16 -9.94
CA ASP A 47 -0.21 -4.16 -10.24
C ASP A 47 0.94 -4.10 -9.22
N VAL A 48 1.21 -5.23 -8.58
CA VAL A 48 2.21 -5.33 -7.52
C VAL A 48 3.57 -5.61 -8.15
N GLN A 49 4.51 -4.69 -7.95
CA GLN A 49 5.85 -4.83 -8.50
C GLN A 49 6.64 -5.90 -7.75
N MET A 50 6.54 -5.93 -6.43
CA MET A 50 7.18 -6.95 -5.59
C MET A 50 6.32 -7.28 -4.37
N GLN A 51 6.36 -8.54 -3.95
CA GLN A 51 5.82 -9.02 -2.68
C GLN A 51 6.72 -10.12 -2.13
N ASN A 52 7.35 -9.87 -0.98
CA ASN A 52 8.26 -10.81 -0.32
C ASN A 52 7.80 -11.07 1.10
N SER A 53 7.86 -12.33 1.53
CA SER A 53 7.46 -12.76 2.86
C SER A 53 8.65 -13.28 3.65
N SER A 54 8.72 -12.94 4.94
CA SER A 54 9.74 -13.43 5.86
C SER A 54 9.15 -13.70 7.24
N VAL A 55 9.83 -14.49 8.06
CA VAL A 55 9.43 -14.73 9.46
C VAL A 55 10.21 -13.79 10.36
N SER A 56 9.51 -12.98 11.15
CA SER A 56 10.14 -12.11 12.16
C SER A 56 10.67 -12.92 13.35
N PRO A 57 11.61 -12.38 14.14
CA PRO A 57 12.07 -13.01 15.39
C PRO A 57 10.94 -13.29 16.39
N SER A 58 9.83 -12.55 16.29
CA SER A 58 8.63 -12.72 17.11
C SER A 58 7.70 -13.86 16.65
N GLY A 59 8.01 -14.55 15.54
CA GLY A 59 7.19 -15.60 14.95
C GLY A 59 6.03 -15.12 14.06
N LYS A 60 5.80 -13.80 13.94
CA LYS A 60 4.86 -13.23 12.95
C LYS A 60 5.47 -13.27 11.54
N LEU A 61 4.64 -13.48 10.52
CA LEU A 61 5.02 -13.34 9.11
C LEU A 61 4.99 -11.87 8.72
N VAL A 62 6.03 -11.41 8.05
CA VAL A 62 6.22 -10.04 7.58
C VAL A 62 6.22 -10.05 6.06
N VAL A 63 5.26 -9.34 5.48
CA VAL A 63 5.09 -9.17 4.04
C VAL A 63 5.49 -7.75 3.67
N GLN A 64 6.47 -7.63 2.79
CA GLN A 64 6.87 -6.39 2.16
C GLN A 64 6.27 -6.35 0.76
N SER A 65 5.52 -5.30 0.44
CA SER A 65 4.93 -5.12 -0.89
C SER A 65 5.18 -3.72 -1.41
N SER A 66 5.37 -3.61 -2.73
CA SER A 66 5.61 -2.32 -3.39
C SER A 66 4.88 -2.20 -4.72
N ILE A 67 4.52 -0.96 -5.07
CA ILE A 67 3.95 -0.58 -6.36
C ILE A 67 4.71 0.61 -6.95
N ASP A 68 4.74 0.71 -8.29
CA ASP A 68 5.18 1.90 -9.01
C ASP A 68 3.98 2.83 -9.24
N TYR A 69 4.01 4.02 -8.65
CA TYR A 69 2.95 5.02 -8.79
C TYR A 69 3.33 6.15 -9.77
N SER A 70 4.50 6.07 -10.42
CA SER A 70 4.99 7.09 -11.37
C SER A 70 4.07 7.27 -12.57
N ALA A 71 3.33 6.23 -12.94
CA ALA A 71 2.35 6.27 -14.02
C ALA A 71 1.06 7.03 -13.66
N PHE A 72 0.83 7.37 -12.39
CA PHE A 72 -0.40 8.04 -11.97
C PHE A 72 -0.36 9.53 -12.34
N LYS A 73 -1.30 9.94 -13.20
CA LYS A 73 -1.39 11.29 -13.77
C LYS A 73 -2.39 12.20 -13.05
N HIS A 74 -2.90 11.77 -11.90
CA HIS A 74 -3.97 12.45 -11.17
C HIS A 74 -3.63 12.52 -9.70
N ASN A 75 -4.08 13.59 -9.02
CA ASN A 75 -4.09 13.64 -7.57
C ASN A 75 -4.93 12.49 -7.04
N GLY A 76 -4.48 11.88 -5.95
CA GLY A 76 -5.20 10.79 -5.36
C GLY A 76 -4.60 10.28 -4.08
N THR A 77 -5.26 9.25 -3.58
CA THR A 77 -4.84 8.49 -2.43
C THR A 77 -4.63 7.06 -2.86
N VAL A 78 -3.50 6.47 -2.48
CA VAL A 78 -3.27 5.03 -2.61
C VAL A 78 -3.54 4.37 -1.26
N GLU A 79 -4.37 3.33 -1.26
CA GLU A 79 -4.58 2.46 -0.12
C GLU A 79 -3.73 1.20 -0.26
N CYS A 80 -2.89 0.94 0.74
CA CYS A 80 -2.29 -0.36 0.98
C CYS A 80 -3.16 -1.09 1.98
N ARG A 81 -3.84 -2.15 1.53
CA ARG A 81 -4.78 -2.93 2.34
C ARG A 81 -4.19 -4.29 2.63
N ALA A 82 -3.98 -4.56 3.91
CA ALA A 82 -3.55 -5.87 4.39
C ALA A 82 -4.73 -6.65 4.95
N SER A 83 -4.85 -7.92 4.58
CA SER A 83 -5.92 -8.79 5.07
C SER A 83 -5.45 -10.22 5.36
N ASN A 84 -6.04 -10.83 6.39
CA ASN A 84 -6.00 -12.27 6.61
C ASN A 84 -7.34 -12.72 7.21
N ASN A 85 -7.46 -14.00 7.57
CA ASN A 85 -8.69 -14.55 8.16
C ASN A 85 -9.06 -13.98 9.54
N VAL A 86 -8.16 -13.25 10.21
CA VAL A 86 -8.43 -12.59 11.50
C VAL A 86 -8.90 -11.14 11.32
N GLY A 87 -8.64 -10.50 10.18
CA GLY A 87 -9.12 -9.16 9.91
C GLY A 87 -8.34 -8.39 8.86
N LYS A 88 -8.59 -7.08 8.80
CA LYS A 88 -8.02 -6.17 7.80
C LYS A 88 -7.47 -4.90 8.46
N THR A 89 -6.47 -4.30 7.82
CA THR A 89 -5.93 -2.98 8.18
C THR A 89 -5.48 -2.27 6.90
N SER A 90 -5.47 -0.94 6.92
CA SER A 90 -5.10 -0.13 5.76
C SER A 90 -4.16 1.02 6.13
N ALA A 91 -3.24 1.35 5.24
CA ALA A 91 -2.45 2.58 5.24
C ALA A 91 -2.77 3.36 3.96
N PHE A 92 -2.62 4.68 4.05
CA PHE A 92 -3.00 5.59 2.97
C PHE A 92 -1.82 6.50 2.62
N PHE A 93 -1.54 6.62 1.33
CA PHE A 93 -0.56 7.55 0.79
C PHE A 93 -1.30 8.63 0.04
N ASN A 94 -1.19 9.88 0.49
CA ASN A 94 -1.75 11.02 -0.21
C ASN A 94 -0.69 11.62 -1.12
N PHE A 95 -1.01 11.82 -2.40
CA PHE A 95 -0.09 12.48 -3.31
C PHE A 95 -0.81 13.53 -4.17
N ALA A 96 -0.16 14.68 -4.28
CA ALA A 96 -0.54 15.71 -5.24
C ALA A 96 0.32 15.52 -6.49
N PHE A 97 -0.32 15.27 -7.63
CA PHE A 97 0.32 15.37 -8.93
C PHE A 97 0.80 16.82 -9.11
N LYS A 98 2.12 17.01 -9.06
CA LYS A 98 2.75 18.27 -9.41
C LYS A 98 2.84 18.30 -10.93
N GLY A 99 1.78 18.80 -11.58
CA GLY A 99 1.82 19.03 -13.02
C GLY A 99 3.07 19.83 -13.36
N ASN A 100 3.86 19.36 -14.33
CA ASN A 100 4.92 20.17 -14.92
C ASN A 100 4.25 21.40 -15.53
N SER A 101 4.31 22.53 -14.84
CA SER A 101 4.05 23.84 -15.41
C SER A 101 5.08 24.04 -16.52
N LYS A 102 4.68 23.75 -17.77
CA LYS A 102 5.41 24.22 -18.95
C LYS A 102 5.15 25.70 -19.15
#